data_AF-A0A497XN33-F1
#
_entry.id   AF-A0A497XN33-F1
#
_cell.length_a   1.000
_cell.length_b   1.000
_cell.length_c   1.000
_cell.angle_alpha   90.00
_cell.angle_beta   90.00
_cell.angle_gamma   90.00
#
_symmetry.space_group_name_H-M   'P 1'
#
loop_
_entity.id
_entity.type
_entity.pdbx_description
1 polymer ?
#
loop_
_entity_poly.entity_id
_entity_poly.type
_entity_poly.pdbx_seq_one_letter_code
_entity_poly.pdbx_strand_id
1 'polypeptide(L)'
;MKPINPKKSKVFSFLIGLIYGYRTADMELKVLSLEEFNPRNHEGFDIYFLDKEKDRVSKNEPIDNPTHIVALLEDFEVKRVRLYIYKS
;
A
#
# COMPACT_ATOMS: atom_id res chain seq x y z
N MET A 1 -11.82 19.85 -2.34
CA MET A 1 -11.05 18.71 -2.89
C MET A 1 -11.30 18.64 -4.39
N LYS A 2 -10.25 18.62 -5.22
CA LYS A 2 -10.40 18.37 -6.67
C LYS A 2 -10.74 16.88 -6.89
N PRO A 3 -11.65 16.55 -7.82
CA PRO A 3 -11.96 15.15 -8.11
C PRO A 3 -10.73 14.46 -8.71
N ILE A 4 -10.37 13.30 -8.14
CA ILE A 4 -9.28 12.46 -8.64
C ILE A 4 -9.75 11.82 -9.94
N ASN A 5 -9.06 12.08 -11.07
CA ASN A 5 -9.31 11.37 -12.32
C ASN A 5 -8.54 10.03 -12.28
N PRO A 6 -9.22 8.88 -12.20
CA PRO A 6 -8.60 7.56 -12.04
C PRO A 6 -7.58 7.23 -13.14
N LYS A 7 -7.78 7.75 -14.36
CA LYS A 7 -6.92 7.50 -15.52
C LYS A 7 -5.56 8.20 -15.47
N LYS A 8 -5.30 9.05 -14.46
CA LYS A 8 -4.05 9.82 -14.34
C LYS A 8 -3.31 9.66 -13.02
N SER A 9 -3.92 9.12 -11.96
CA SER A 9 -3.24 8.99 -10.67
C SER A 9 -2.49 7.67 -10.57
N LYS A 10 -1.16 7.75 -10.43
CA LYS A 10 -0.27 6.64 -10.14
C LYS A 10 -0.61 5.98 -8.81
N VAL A 11 -0.89 6.78 -7.78
CA VAL A 11 -1.26 6.25 -6.45
C VAL A 11 -2.57 5.47 -6.50
N PHE A 12 -3.61 6.03 -7.14
CA PHE A 12 -4.88 5.33 -7.29
C PHE A 12 -4.72 4.06 -8.13
N SER A 13 -4.01 4.14 -9.25
CA SER A 13 -3.75 2.99 -10.13
C SER A 13 -2.98 1.88 -9.42
N PHE A 14 -2.02 2.24 -8.55
CA PHE A 14 -1.27 1.29 -7.74
C PHE A 14 -2.17 0.55 -6.74
N LEU A 15 -2.97 1.29 -5.95
CA LEU A 15 -3.88 0.68 -4.96
C LEU A 15 -4.93 -0.23 -5.62
N ILE A 16 -5.52 0.22 -6.73
CA ILE A 16 -6.44 -0.61 -7.53
C ILE A 16 -5.72 -1.82 -8.10
N GLY A 17 -4.51 -1.65 -8.63
CA GLY A 17 -3.68 -2.75 -9.14
C GLY A 17 -3.44 -3.84 -8.10
N LEU A 18 -3.14 -3.47 -6.86
CA LEU A 18 -2.97 -4.43 -5.76
C LEU A 18 -4.28 -5.19 -5.46
N ILE A 19 -5.38 -4.45 -5.26
CA ILE A 19 -6.67 -5.07 -4.90
C ILE A 19 -7.16 -6.00 -6.01
N TYR A 20 -7.08 -5.57 -7.27
CA TYR A 20 -7.49 -6.38 -8.42
C TYR A 20 -6.52 -7.53 -8.70
N GLY A 21 -5.22 -7.32 -8.52
CA GLY A 21 -4.18 -8.34 -8.72
C GLY A 21 -4.35 -9.52 -7.76
N TYR A 22 -4.74 -9.25 -6.52
CA TYR A 22 -4.93 -10.28 -5.49
C TYR A 22 -6.39 -10.66 -5.24
N ARG A 23 -7.34 -10.23 -6.07
CA ARG A 23 -8.78 -10.45 -5.87
C ARG A 23 -9.19 -11.93 -5.73
N THR A 24 -8.38 -12.86 -6.24
CA THR A 24 -8.61 -14.31 -6.17
C THR A 24 -7.66 -15.03 -5.21
N ALA A 25 -6.73 -14.31 -4.59
CA ALA A 25 -5.80 -14.88 -3.63
C ALA A 25 -6.47 -14.98 -2.24
N ASP A 26 -5.99 -15.91 -1.41
CA ASP A 26 -6.28 -15.85 0.02
C ASP A 26 -5.55 -14.63 0.59
N MET A 27 -6.30 -13.57 0.90
CA MET A 27 -5.75 -12.26 1.24
C MET A 27 -6.22 -11.79 2.61
N GLU A 28 -5.27 -11.44 3.46
CA GLU A 28 -5.52 -10.64 4.65
C GLU A 28 -5.33 -9.16 4.33
N LEU A 29 -6.41 -8.39 4.33
CA LEU A 29 -6.38 -6.93 4.17
C LEU A 29 -6.66 -6.24 5.50
N LYS A 30 -5.75 -5.37 5.93
CA LYS A 30 -5.93 -4.48 7.09
C LYS A 30 -5.75 -3.02 6.68
N VAL A 31 -6.64 -2.15 7.17
CA VAL A 31 -6.54 -0.70 6.97
C VAL A 31 -6.43 -0.04 8.34
N LEU A 32 -5.37 0.73 8.56
CA LEU A 32 -4.97 1.28 9.87
C LEU A 32 -4.65 2.78 9.76
N SER A 33 -4.57 3.47 10.89
CA SER A 33 -4.11 4.87 10.94
C SER A 33 -2.63 4.96 10.57
N LEU A 34 -2.22 6.02 9.86
CA LEU A 34 -0.82 6.26 9.54
C LEU A 34 0.08 6.30 10.77
N GLU A 35 -0.44 6.80 11.89
CA GLU A 35 0.26 6.91 13.18
C GLU A 35 0.61 5.54 13.79
N GLU A 36 -0.09 4.48 13.39
CA GLU A 36 0.14 3.11 13.86
C GLU A 36 1.25 2.38 13.08
N PHE A 37 1.80 3.01 12.03
CA PHE A 37 2.84 2.37 11.23
C PHE A 37 4.13 2.20 12.02
N ASN A 38 4.57 0.95 12.16
CA ASN A 38 5.86 0.59 12.72
C ASN A 38 6.58 -0.37 11.77
N PRO A 39 7.71 0.02 11.13
CA PRO A 39 8.41 -0.83 10.17
C PRO A 39 8.94 -2.13 10.78
N ARG A 40 9.17 -2.17 12.11
CA ARG A 40 9.64 -3.39 12.80
C ARG A 40 8.60 -4.51 12.82
N ASN A 41 7.31 -4.19 12.68
CA ASN A 41 6.24 -5.18 12.63
C ASN A 41 6.12 -5.84 11.24
N HIS A 42 6.87 -5.34 10.25
CA HIS A 42 6.75 -5.73 8.85
C HIS A 42 8.10 -6.21 8.30
N GLU A 43 8.88 -6.90 9.13
CA GLU A 43 10.11 -7.56 8.68
C GLU A 43 9.80 -8.57 7.55
N GLY A 44 10.51 -8.46 6.44
CA GLY A 44 10.29 -9.29 5.24
C GLY A 44 9.16 -8.81 4.32
N PHE A 45 8.43 -7.75 4.66
CA PHE A 45 7.42 -7.16 3.78
C PHE A 45 8.08 -6.18 2.79
N ASP A 46 7.49 -6.08 1.60
CA ASP A 46 7.70 -4.94 0.73
C ASP A 46 6.88 -3.75 1.22
N ILE A 47 7.56 -2.64 1.49
CA ILE A 47 6.94 -1.40 1.98
C ILE A 47 6.85 -0.40 0.84
N TYR A 48 5.67 0.14 0.60
CA TYR A 48 5.43 1.19 -0.36
C TYR A 48 4.97 2.46 0.36
N PHE A 49 5.59 3.58 0.06
CA PHE A 49 5.21 4.90 0.56
C PHE A 49 4.51 5.66 -0.57
N LEU A 50 3.33 6.21 -0.28
CA LEU A 50 2.47 6.84 -1.27
C LEU A 50 2.12 8.27 -0.86
N ASP A 51 2.35 9.20 -1.76
CA ASP A 51 1.97 10.60 -1.62
C ASP A 51 0.90 10.91 -2.68
N LYS A 52 -0.36 11.01 -2.26
CA LYS A 52 -1.49 11.34 -3.14
C LYS A 52 -1.44 12.76 -3.68
N GLU A 53 -0.82 13.69 -2.96
CA GLU A 53 -0.74 15.09 -3.36
C GLU A 53 0.28 15.28 -4.47
N LYS A 54 1.42 14.57 -4.39
CA LYS A 54 2.47 14.54 -5.44
C LYS A 54 2.32 13.40 -6.44
N ASP A 55 1.29 12.58 -6.30
CA ASP A 55 1.04 11.36 -7.08
C ASP A 55 2.25 10.43 -7.21
N ARG A 56 2.97 10.25 -6.10
CA ARG A 56 4.22 9.47 -6.02
C ARG A 56 4.00 8.15 -5.31
N VAL A 57 4.64 7.11 -5.83
CA VAL A 57 4.79 5.79 -5.19
C VAL A 57 6.28 5.49 -5.12
N SER A 58 6.76 5.12 -3.93
CA SER A 58 8.15 4.80 -3.62
C SER A 58 8.21 3.43 -2.93
N LYS A 59 9.04 2.50 -3.42
CA LYS A 59 9.19 1.16 -2.83
C LYS A 59 10.45 1.11 -1.96
N ASN A 60 10.31 0.70 -0.72
CA ASN A 60 11.36 0.53 0.30
C ASN A 60 12.24 1.77 0.54
N GLU A 61 11.88 2.91 -0.04
CA GLU A 61 12.49 4.22 0.16
C GLU A 61 11.45 5.14 0.80
N PRO A 62 11.60 5.49 2.10
CA PRO A 62 10.73 6.42 2.79
C PRO A 62 10.65 7.77 2.07
N ILE A 63 9.48 8.40 2.12
CA ILE A 63 9.25 9.76 1.64
C ILE A 63 8.76 10.62 2.80
N ASP A 64 9.02 11.92 2.74
CA ASP A 64 8.49 12.85 3.74
C ASP A 64 6.97 12.97 3.64
N ASN A 65 6.29 12.84 4.79
CA ASN A 65 4.85 12.98 4.94
C ASN A 65 4.03 12.14 3.94
N PRO A 66 4.17 10.80 3.96
CA PRO A 66 3.39 9.94 3.09
C PRO A 66 1.91 10.07 3.46
N THR A 67 1.02 10.08 2.48
CA THR A 67 -0.42 10.02 2.71
C THR A 67 -0.88 8.60 3.05
N HIS A 68 -0.20 7.59 2.49
CA HIS A 68 -0.43 6.18 2.76
C HIS A 68 0.90 5.44 2.83
N ILE A 69 0.95 4.36 3.62
CA ILE A 69 2.01 3.36 3.60
C ILE A 69 1.35 2.01 3.38
N VAL A 70 1.87 1.22 2.45
CA VAL A 70 1.38 -0.12 2.16
C VAL A 70 2.48 -1.12 2.50
N ALA A 71 2.22 -2.06 3.39
CA ALA A 71 3.08 -3.22 3.61
C ALA A 71 2.46 -4.44 2.93
N LEU A 72 3.22 -5.08 2.05
CA LEU A 72 2.80 -6.23 1.27
C LEU A 72 3.75 -7.40 1.52
N LEU A 73 3.19 -8.55 1.88
CA LEU A 73 3.90 -9.81 1.93
C LEU A 73 3.16 -10.85 1.09
N GLU A 74 3.87 -11.41 0.12
CA GLU A 74 3.42 -12.58 -0.64
C GLU A 74 4.07 -13.83 -0.06
N ASP A 75 3.28 -14.65 0.62
CA ASP A 75 3.73 -15.92 1.16
C ASP A 75 3.43 -17.03 0.15
N PHE A 76 4.45 -17.41 -0.63
CA PHE A 76 4.33 -18.40 -1.69
C PHE A 76 4.13 -19.83 -1.18
N GLU A 77 4.57 -20.13 0.05
CA GLU A 77 4.45 -21.47 0.62
C GLU A 77 3.00 -21.76 1.00
N VAL A 78 2.35 -20.84 1.72
CA VAL A 78 0.94 -20.98 2.10
C VAL A 78 -0.03 -20.34 1.10
N LYS A 79 0.48 -19.77 0.00
CA LYS A 79 -0.29 -19.06 -1.04
C LYS A 79 -1.20 -17.97 -0.47
N ARG A 80 -0.69 -17.23 0.52
CA ARG A 80 -1.44 -16.18 1.23
C ARG A 80 -0.78 -14.83 1.04
N VAL A 81 -1.59 -13.81 0.79
CA VAL A 81 -1.15 -12.43 0.64
C VAL A 81 -1.56 -11.64 1.87
N ARG A 82 -0.64 -10.86 2.43
CA ARG A 82 -0.91 -9.97 3.56
C ARG A 82 -0.69 -8.54 3.10
N LEU A 83 -1.76 -7.75 3.12
CA LEU A 83 -1.78 -6.37 2.66
C LEU A 83 -2.25 -5.45 3.78
N TYR A 84 -1.34 -4.61 4.27
CA TYR A 84 -1.62 -3.64 5.32
C TYR A 84 -1.54 -2.24 4.70
N ILE A 85 -2.61 -1.45 4.81
CA ILE A 85 -2.69 -0.09 4.29
C ILE A 85 -2.85 0.87 5.47
N TYR A 86 -1.80 1.62 5.76
CA TYR A 86 -1.79 2.72 6.73
C TYR A 86 -2.12 4.02 6.00
N LYS A 87 -3.05 4.83 6.52
CA LYS A 87 -3.46 6.08 5.86
C LYS A 87 -3.80 7.19 6.86
N SER A 88 -3.51 8.44 6.46
CA SER A 88 -3.97 9.66 7.12
C SER A 88 -5.42 9.98 6.78
#